data_AF-A0AAP0SGQ9-F1
#
_entry.id   AF-A0AAP0SGQ9-F1
#
_cell.length_a   1.000
_cell.length_b   1.000
_cell.length_c   1.000
_cell.angle_alpha   90.00
_cell.angle_beta   90.00
_cell.angle_gamma   90.00
#
_symmetry.space_group_name_H-M   'P 1'
#
loop_
_entity.id
_entity.type
_entity.pdbx_description
1 polymer ?
#
loop_
_entity_poly.entity_id
_entity_poly.type
_entity_poly.pdbx_seq_one_letter_code
_entity_poly.pdbx_strand_id
1 'polypeptide(L)'
;MKFEGTFQYMGQHGIVFNVSQITLTDSERGRLRELHFGEAKSAHYEVNSKVVEVYDKMLAKNLPCVMKIAISKPLTRQQGDTLNAQRTTVVNACASAFTAATTSVASSFVGVPVGAAVRTYANEILPTYHAGDVLVSIDAQVNGGIGPQRTISTMIIKT
;
A
#
# COMPACT_ATOMS: atom_id res chain seq x y z
N MET A 1 -14.45 -0.71 11.31
CA MET A 1 -13.10 -0.60 10.76
C MET A 1 -12.31 0.27 11.69
N LYS A 2 -11.13 -0.17 12.12
CA LYS A 2 -10.26 0.61 13.00
C LYS A 2 -9.00 1.00 12.21
N PHE A 3 -8.78 2.29 12.06
CA PHE A 3 -7.46 2.79 11.68
C PHE A 3 -6.56 2.61 12.89
N GLU A 4 -5.53 1.78 12.74
CA GLU A 4 -4.58 1.52 13.82
C GLU A 4 -3.56 2.65 13.94
N GLY A 5 -3.30 3.36 12.84
CA GLY A 5 -2.52 4.58 12.82
C GLY A 5 -2.29 5.08 11.41
N THR A 6 -2.04 6.39 11.30
CA THR A 6 -1.48 7.03 10.11
C THR A 6 -0.15 7.66 10.50
N PHE A 7 0.88 7.46 9.69
CA PHE A 7 2.18 8.08 9.93
C PHE A 7 2.85 8.47 8.62
N GLN A 8 3.71 9.48 8.67
CA GLN A 8 4.52 9.90 7.55
C GLN A 8 5.89 9.25 7.59
N TYR A 9 6.33 8.79 6.43
CA TYR A 9 7.65 8.20 6.26
C TYR A 9 8.33 8.80 5.04
N MET A 10 9.56 9.28 5.22
CA MET A 10 10.40 9.69 4.11
C MET A 10 11.18 8.48 3.60
N GLY A 11 10.78 7.98 2.45
CA GLY A 11 11.43 6.88 1.76
C GLY A 11 12.65 7.31 0.97
N GLN A 12 13.16 6.37 0.17
CA GLN A 12 14.29 6.62 -0.71
C GLN A 12 14.02 7.80 -1.65
N HIS A 13 15.08 8.52 -2.00
CA HIS A 13 15.03 9.72 -2.87
C HIS A 13 14.17 10.86 -2.31
N GLY A 14 13.95 10.88 -0.98
CA GLY A 14 13.20 11.94 -0.29
C GLY A 14 11.70 11.91 -0.57
N ILE A 15 11.18 10.80 -1.09
CA ILE A 15 9.74 10.65 -1.38
C ILE A 15 9.02 10.47 -0.06
N VAL A 16 8.07 11.35 0.24
CA VAL A 16 7.29 11.29 1.48
C VAL A 16 6.04 10.46 1.24
N PHE A 17 5.86 9.41 2.02
CA PHE A 17 4.69 8.55 2.04
C PHE A 17 3.85 8.80 3.28
N ASN A 18 2.55 8.90 3.11
CA ASN A 18 1.57 8.72 4.18
C ASN A 18 1.18 7.25 4.18
N VAL A 19 1.41 6.57 5.30
CA VAL A 19 1.07 5.16 5.46
C VAL A 19 -0.08 5.05 6.43
N SER A 20 -1.15 4.38 5.99
CA SER A 20 -2.32 4.07 6.80
C SER A 20 -2.39 2.57 7.05
N GLN A 21 -2.53 2.15 8.31
CA GLN A 21 -2.75 0.76 8.67
C GLN A 21 -4.21 0.56 9.12
N ILE A 22 -4.87 -0.41 8.51
CA ILE A 22 -6.24 -0.81 8.81
C ILE A 22 -6.32 -2.32 8.98
N THR A 23 -7.13 -2.78 9.92
CA THR A 23 -7.50 -4.19 10.06
C THR A 23 -8.96 -4.34 9.68
N LEU A 24 -9.24 -5.30 8.80
CA LEU A 24 -10.54 -5.50 8.14
C LEU A 24 -11.07 -6.89 8.42
N THR A 25 -12.39 -7.00 8.55
CA THR A 25 -13.14 -8.26 8.57
C THR A 25 -14.20 -8.27 7.48
N ASP A 26 -14.80 -9.42 7.16
CA ASP A 26 -15.80 -9.56 6.08
C ASP A 26 -16.97 -8.57 6.19
N SER A 27 -17.45 -8.35 7.42
CA SER A 27 -18.50 -7.38 7.74
C SER A 27 -18.15 -5.93 7.38
N GLU A 28 -16.86 -5.61 7.24
CA GLU A 28 -16.34 -4.27 6.98
C GLU A 28 -16.00 -4.04 5.51
N ARG A 29 -16.08 -5.09 4.68
CA ARG A 29 -15.79 -5.04 3.23
C ARG A 29 -16.65 -3.99 2.52
N GLY A 30 -17.91 -3.80 2.92
CA GLY A 30 -18.79 -2.77 2.38
C GLY A 30 -18.27 -1.34 2.63
N ARG A 31 -17.59 -1.12 3.76
CA ARG A 31 -17.07 0.19 4.20
C ARG A 31 -15.74 0.55 3.54
N LEU A 32 -15.07 -0.38 2.87
CA LEU A 32 -13.85 -0.09 2.10
C LEU A 32 -14.09 0.94 0.99
N ARG A 33 -15.31 0.98 0.44
CA ARG A 33 -15.69 1.95 -0.60
C ARG A 33 -15.86 3.37 -0.06
N GLU A 34 -16.06 3.50 1.26
CA GLU A 34 -16.23 4.76 1.98
C GLU A 34 -14.90 5.32 2.51
N LEU A 35 -13.78 4.64 2.24
CA LEU A 35 -12.47 5.13 2.64
C LEU A 35 -12.11 6.40 1.89
N HIS A 36 -11.75 7.45 2.61
CA HIS A 36 -11.30 8.70 1.99
C HIS A 36 -9.81 8.90 2.32
N PHE A 37 -8.96 8.65 1.34
CA PHE A 37 -7.52 8.85 1.44
C PHE A 37 -7.14 10.25 0.94
N GLY A 38 -7.22 11.30 1.77
CA GLY A 38 -7.07 12.71 1.37
C GLY A 38 -5.87 13.01 0.45
N GLU A 39 -4.81 12.21 0.53
CA GLU A 39 -3.61 12.26 -0.29
C GLU A 39 -3.83 11.92 -1.77
N ALA A 40 -4.81 11.06 -2.08
CA ALA A 40 -5.10 10.60 -3.45
C ALA A 40 -5.96 11.58 -4.27
N LYS A 41 -6.36 12.72 -3.70
CA LYS A 41 -7.20 13.77 -4.34
C LYS A 41 -8.29 13.19 -5.26
N SER A 42 -8.34 13.59 -6.54
CA SER A 42 -9.36 13.13 -7.49
C SER A 42 -9.38 11.61 -7.74
N ALA A 43 -8.31 10.90 -7.42
CA ALA A 43 -8.18 9.46 -7.64
C ALA A 43 -8.56 8.60 -6.42
N HIS A 44 -9.24 9.16 -5.41
CA HIS A 44 -9.75 8.39 -4.26
C HIS A 44 -10.54 7.14 -4.70
N TYR A 45 -11.36 7.26 -5.75
CA TYR A 45 -12.16 6.13 -6.24
C TYR A 45 -11.30 4.98 -6.80
N GLU A 46 -10.19 5.32 -7.48
CA GLU A 46 -9.27 4.32 -8.02
C GLU A 46 -8.53 3.60 -6.90
N VAL A 47 -8.07 4.35 -5.90
CA VAL A 47 -7.42 3.77 -4.70
C VAL A 47 -8.39 2.87 -3.95
N ASN A 48 -9.63 3.29 -3.73
CA ASN A 48 -10.65 2.47 -3.06
C ASN A 48 -10.96 1.20 -3.84
N SER A 49 -11.15 1.32 -5.15
CA SER A 49 -11.37 0.17 -6.03
C SER A 49 -10.20 -0.80 -5.94
N LYS A 50 -8.96 -0.30 -5.89
CA LYS A 50 -7.76 -1.13 -5.75
C LYS A 50 -7.66 -1.81 -4.39
N VAL A 51 -8.00 -1.11 -3.31
CA VAL A 51 -8.05 -1.67 -1.95
C VAL A 51 -9.08 -2.80 -1.88
N VAL A 52 -10.27 -2.61 -2.45
CA VAL A 52 -11.31 -3.65 -2.53
C VAL A 52 -10.82 -4.85 -3.37
N GLU A 53 -10.21 -4.61 -4.52
CA GLU A 53 -9.65 -5.67 -5.37
C GLU A 53 -8.61 -6.51 -4.60
N VAL A 54 -7.72 -5.87 -3.85
CA VAL A 54 -6.71 -6.56 -3.03
C VAL A 54 -7.38 -7.36 -1.93
N TYR A 55 -8.33 -6.79 -1.20
CA TYR A 55 -9.05 -7.49 -0.13
C TYR A 55 -9.80 -8.72 -0.67
N ASP A 56 -10.53 -8.56 -1.77
CA ASP A 56 -11.29 -9.65 -2.40
C ASP A 56 -10.37 -10.80 -2.86
N LYS A 57 -9.16 -10.48 -3.34
CA LYS A 57 -8.14 -11.48 -3.71
C LYS A 57 -7.61 -12.28 -2.53
N MET A 58 -7.53 -11.70 -1.32
CA MET A 58 -7.03 -12.39 -0.14
C MET A 58 -7.95 -13.52 0.32
N LEU A 59 -9.24 -13.49 -0.05
CA LEU A 59 -10.24 -14.49 0.34
C LEU A 59 -10.19 -14.81 1.85
N ALA A 60 -10.09 -13.75 2.66
CA ALA A 60 -9.88 -13.83 4.12
C ALA A 60 -11.06 -14.50 4.85
N LYS A 61 -12.26 -14.49 4.26
CA LYS A 61 -13.51 -14.92 4.91
C LYS A 61 -13.64 -14.23 6.29
N ASN A 62 -13.72 -15.00 7.37
CA ASN A 62 -13.88 -14.49 8.73
C ASN A 62 -12.54 -14.15 9.42
N LEU A 63 -11.41 -14.22 8.72
CA LEU A 63 -10.11 -13.90 9.30
C LEU A 63 -9.82 -12.40 9.18
N PRO A 64 -9.15 -11.80 10.18
CA PRO A 64 -8.72 -10.42 10.09
C PRO A 64 -7.67 -10.26 8.98
N CYS A 65 -7.92 -9.33 8.07
CA CYS A 65 -7.00 -8.91 7.03
C CYS A 65 -6.36 -7.58 7.42
N VAL A 66 -5.05 -7.60 7.69
CA VAL A 66 -4.28 -6.40 7.99
C VAL A 66 -3.83 -5.79 6.67
N MET A 67 -4.25 -4.57 6.39
CA MET A 67 -3.88 -3.85 5.18
C MET A 67 -3.11 -2.57 5.53
N LYS A 68 -2.01 -2.35 4.81
CA LYS A 68 -1.21 -1.14 4.87
C LYS A 68 -1.31 -0.45 3.52
N ILE A 69 -1.69 0.82 3.53
CA ILE A 69 -1.84 1.63 2.34
C ILE A 69 -0.83 2.77 2.43
N ALA A 70 0.18 2.76 1.55
CA ALA A 70 1.18 3.79 1.41
C ALA A 70 0.84 4.67 0.20
N ILE A 71 0.65 5.97 0.43
CA ILE A 71 0.36 6.96 -0.62
C ILE A 71 1.41 8.05 -0.54
N SER A 72 2.15 8.28 -1.62
CA SER A 72 3.15 9.34 -1.66
C SER A 72 2.50 10.72 -1.75
N LYS A 73 3.24 11.75 -1.33
CA LYS A 73 2.99 13.10 -1.83
C LYS A 73 3.26 13.14 -3.35
N PRO A 74 2.68 14.11 -4.08
CA PRO A 74 2.98 14.32 -5.49
C PRO A 74 4.49 14.40 -5.71
N LEU A 75 5.01 13.61 -6.64
CA LEU A 75 6.44 13.55 -6.92
C LEU A 75 6.94 14.89 -7.44
N THR A 76 8.12 15.29 -7.00
CA THR A 76 8.83 16.40 -7.64
C THR A 76 9.42 15.93 -8.97
N ARG A 77 9.72 16.89 -9.87
CA ARG A 77 10.38 16.59 -11.15
C ARG A 77 11.68 15.80 -10.95
N GLN A 78 12.49 16.24 -9.99
CA GLN A 78 13.75 15.57 -9.65
C GLN A 78 13.54 14.13 -9.15
N GLN A 79 12.48 13.89 -8.37
CA GLN A 79 12.12 12.54 -7.91
C GLN A 79 11.69 11.64 -9.06
N GLY A 80 10.82 12.14 -9.95
CA GLY A 80 10.42 11.41 -11.15
C GLY A 80 11.62 11.05 -12.04
N ASP A 81 12.48 12.03 -12.32
CA ASP A 81 13.70 11.82 -13.13
C ASP A 81 14.65 10.79 -12.50
N THR A 82 14.80 10.83 -11.17
CA THR A 82 15.65 9.87 -10.44
C THR A 82 15.08 8.46 -10.50
N LEU A 83 13.77 8.30 -10.26
CA LEU A 83 13.10 7.00 -10.34
C LEU A 83 13.15 6.41 -11.77
N ASN A 84 13.03 7.26 -12.79
CA ASN A 84 13.18 6.88 -14.19
C ASN A 84 14.61 6.44 -14.53
N ALA A 85 15.61 7.23 -14.10
CA ALA A 85 17.02 6.93 -14.34
C ALA A 85 17.45 5.60 -13.70
N GLN A 86 16.91 5.30 -12.52
CA GLN A 86 17.19 4.06 -11.80
C GLN A 86 16.27 2.89 -12.16
N ARG A 87 15.29 3.11 -13.05
CA ARG A 87 14.24 2.13 -13.39
C ARG A 87 13.57 1.54 -12.15
N THR A 88 13.36 2.38 -11.13
CA THR A 88 12.81 1.96 -9.84
C THR A 88 11.33 1.62 -10.01
N THR A 89 10.89 0.45 -9.58
CA THR A 89 9.46 0.09 -9.57
C THR A 89 8.75 0.75 -8.38
N VAL A 90 7.43 0.92 -8.50
CA VAL A 90 6.60 1.48 -7.41
C VAL A 90 6.73 0.65 -6.13
N VAL A 91 6.81 -0.67 -6.27
CA VAL A 91 7.00 -1.60 -5.14
C VAL A 91 8.31 -1.28 -4.42
N ASN A 92 9.41 -1.12 -5.16
CA ASN A 92 10.70 -0.80 -4.56
C ASN A 92 10.73 0.59 -3.91
N ALA A 93 10.10 1.59 -4.55
CA ALA A 93 9.96 2.92 -3.98
C ALA A 93 9.17 2.91 -2.65
N CYS A 94 8.11 2.09 -2.57
CA CYS A 94 7.24 1.99 -1.40
C CYS A 94 7.71 0.97 -0.35
N ALA A 95 8.65 0.07 -0.69
CA ALA A 95 9.10 -1.02 0.18
C ALA A 95 9.58 -0.51 1.55
N SER A 96 10.31 0.61 1.53
CA SER A 96 10.81 1.28 2.73
C SER A 96 9.69 1.78 3.66
N ALA A 97 8.57 2.25 3.08
CA ALA A 97 7.41 2.72 3.84
C ALA A 97 6.69 1.60 4.58
N PHE A 98 6.63 0.39 4.00
CA PHE A 98 6.00 -0.77 4.65
C PHE A 98 6.82 -1.32 5.83
N THR A 99 8.14 -1.33 5.72
CA THR A 99 9.03 -1.69 6.83
C THR A 99 8.95 -0.66 7.96
N ALA A 100 8.85 0.62 7.65
CA ALA A 100 8.64 1.66 8.67
C ALA A 100 7.27 1.52 9.36
N ALA A 101 6.24 1.04 8.65
CA ALA A 101 4.93 0.78 9.23
C ALA A 101 4.92 -0.33 10.28
N THR A 102 5.81 -1.33 10.14
CA THR A 102 5.95 -2.37 11.16
C THR A 102 6.60 -1.87 12.46
N THR A 103 7.30 -0.73 12.43
CA THR A 103 7.97 -0.18 13.62
C THR A 103 7.20 0.97 14.28
N SER A 104 6.44 1.74 13.50
CA SER A 104 5.70 2.91 13.99
C SER A 104 4.33 2.57 14.58
N VAL A 105 3.67 1.53 14.07
CA VAL A 105 2.41 1.04 14.63
C VAL A 105 2.76 -0.08 15.59
N ALA A 106 2.70 0.21 16.90
CA ALA A 106 2.80 -0.79 17.96
C ALA A 106 1.58 -1.73 17.92
N SER A 107 1.41 -2.46 16.82
CA SER A 107 0.36 -3.45 16.66
C SER A 107 0.84 -4.76 17.26
N SER A 108 0.06 -5.33 18.17
CA SER A 108 0.28 -6.58 18.91
C SER A 108 0.43 -7.85 18.05
N PHE A 109 0.62 -7.72 16.74
CA PHE A 109 1.05 -8.80 15.84
C PHE A 109 2.58 -8.83 15.78
N VAL A 110 3.17 -9.22 16.91
CA VAL A 110 4.58 -9.58 16.99
C VAL A 110 4.78 -10.91 16.26
N GLY A 111 5.59 -10.89 15.22
CA GLY A 111 6.31 -12.08 14.76
C GLY A 111 5.60 -12.93 13.70
N VAL A 112 5.64 -12.47 12.45
CA VAL A 112 5.85 -13.41 11.35
C VAL A 112 7.14 -12.99 10.64
N PRO A 113 8.21 -13.81 10.69
CA PRO A 113 9.44 -13.51 9.98
C PRO A 113 9.15 -13.40 8.49
N VAL A 114 9.69 -12.37 7.86
CA VAL A 114 9.55 -12.02 6.44
C VAL A 114 10.33 -13.02 5.54
N GLY A 115 10.24 -14.32 5.84
CA GLY A 115 10.86 -15.42 5.11
C GLY A 115 9.86 -16.37 4.44
N ALA A 116 8.55 -16.24 4.73
CA ALA A 116 7.53 -17.01 4.04
C ALA A 116 7.19 -16.34 2.70
N ALA A 117 7.50 -17.05 1.61
CA ALA A 117 7.25 -16.73 0.20
C ALA A 117 6.25 -15.58 -0.02
N VAL A 118 6.77 -14.35 -0.13
CA VAL A 118 5.97 -13.20 -0.56
C VAL A 118 5.65 -13.42 -2.03
N ARG A 119 4.43 -13.86 -2.35
CA ARG A 119 3.91 -13.75 -3.70
C ARG A 119 3.58 -12.29 -3.96
N THR A 120 4.58 -11.52 -4.35
CA THR A 120 4.41 -10.17 -4.89
C THR A 120 3.62 -10.28 -6.19
N TYR A 121 2.31 -10.04 -6.11
CA TYR A 121 1.49 -9.75 -7.29
C TYR A 121 1.69 -8.28 -7.69
N ALA A 122 2.95 -7.95 -7.98
CA ALA A 122 3.31 -6.70 -8.58
C ALA A 122 2.93 -6.78 -10.05
N ASN A 123 1.92 -6.00 -10.46
CA ASN A 123 1.85 -5.59 -11.86
C ASN A 123 3.05 -4.67 -12.08
N GLU A 124 4.22 -5.24 -12.36
CA GLU A 124 5.48 -4.55 -12.59
C GLU A 124 5.40 -3.73 -13.88
N ILE A 125 4.67 -2.62 -13.83
CA ILE A 125 4.82 -1.56 -14.80
C ILE A 125 6.09 -0.84 -14.38
N LEU A 126 7.13 -0.88 -15.21
CA LEU A 126 8.24 0.08 -15.19
C LEU A 126 7.69 1.38 -15.81
N PRO A 127 7.17 2.30 -15.00
CA PRO A 127 6.44 3.44 -15.51
C PRO A 127 7.41 4.60 -15.75
N THR A 128 7.09 5.44 -16.72
CA THR A 128 7.69 6.77 -16.78
C THR A 128 7.02 7.64 -15.72
N TYR A 129 7.78 7.99 -14.69
CA TYR A 129 7.35 8.88 -13.60
C TYR A 129 7.42 10.34 -14.04
N HIS A 130 6.37 11.10 -13.74
CA HIS A 130 6.30 12.53 -14.02
C HIS A 130 6.17 13.34 -12.73
N ALA A 131 6.49 14.63 -12.82
CA ALA A 131 6.23 15.55 -11.73
C ALA A 131 4.71 15.63 -11.48
N GLY A 132 4.30 15.51 -10.22
CA GLY A 132 2.90 15.48 -9.81
C GLY A 132 2.36 14.07 -9.57
N ASP A 133 2.98 13.04 -10.17
CA ASP A 133 2.50 11.66 -10.04
C ASP A 133 2.45 11.24 -8.56
N VAL A 134 1.43 10.47 -8.19
CA VAL A 134 1.28 9.94 -6.84
C VAL A 134 1.44 8.43 -6.87
N LEU A 135 2.38 7.93 -6.08
CA LEU A 135 2.65 6.52 -5.92
C LEU A 135 1.72 5.94 -4.86
N VAL A 136 1.03 4.86 -5.20
CA VAL A 136 0.15 4.15 -4.28
C VAL A 136 0.60 2.70 -4.21
N SER A 137 0.77 2.21 -2.99
CA SER A 137 1.03 0.81 -2.73
C SER A 137 0.17 0.30 -1.58
N ILE A 138 -0.30 -0.93 -1.72
CA ILE A 138 -1.18 -1.61 -0.79
C ILE A 138 -0.55 -2.95 -0.45
N ASP A 139 -0.25 -3.20 0.82
CA ASP A 139 0.22 -4.49 1.34
C ASP A 139 -0.85 -5.08 2.25
N ALA A 140 -1.47 -6.18 1.82
CA ALA A 140 -2.47 -6.90 2.56
C ALA A 140 -1.90 -8.22 3.08
N GLN A 141 -2.18 -8.54 4.34
CA GLN A 141 -1.72 -9.74 5.01
C GLN A 141 -2.86 -10.39 5.77
N VAL A 142 -3.01 -11.70 5.60
CA VAL A 142 -3.97 -12.55 6.31
C VAL A 142 -3.21 -13.75 6.83
N ASN A 143 -3.35 -14.03 8.12
CA ASN A 143 -2.80 -15.24 8.70
C ASN A 143 -3.82 -16.38 8.58
N GLY A 144 -3.58 -17.30 7.64
CA GLY A 144 -4.51 -18.37 7.27
C GLY A 144 -5.39 -18.02 6.07
N GLY A 145 -6.52 -18.72 5.93
CA GLY A 145 -7.48 -18.50 4.83
C GLY A 145 -7.22 -19.38 3.61
N ILE A 146 -8.04 -19.18 2.57
CA ILE A 146 -7.96 -19.95 1.31
C ILE A 146 -7.08 -19.24 0.27
N GLY A 147 -7.10 -17.91 0.28
CA GLY A 147 -6.33 -17.08 -0.65
C GLY A 147 -4.87 -16.91 -0.25
N PRO A 148 -4.13 -16.03 -0.94
CA PRO A 148 -2.75 -15.72 -0.60
C PRO A 148 -2.66 -15.10 0.80
N GLN A 149 -1.64 -15.48 1.57
CA GLN A 149 -1.39 -14.93 2.92
C GLN A 149 -0.84 -13.51 2.90
N ARG A 150 -0.25 -13.08 1.78
CA ARG A 150 0.21 -11.71 1.56
C ARG A 150 0.03 -11.32 0.11
N THR A 151 -0.54 -10.15 -0.14
CA THR A 151 -0.68 -9.56 -1.47
C THR A 151 -0.21 -8.12 -1.43
N ILE A 152 0.77 -7.80 -2.27
CA ILE A 152 1.23 -6.42 -2.49
C ILE A 152 0.72 -5.99 -3.86
N SER A 153 0.04 -4.85 -3.91
CA SER A 153 -0.38 -4.21 -5.14
C SER A 153 0.12 -2.77 -5.22
N THR A 154 0.38 -2.30 -6.43
CA THR A 154 0.88 -0.95 -6.68
C THR A 154 0.14 -0.33 -7.85
N MET A 155 0.07 1.00 -7.83
CA MET A 155 -0.42 1.81 -8.93
C MET A 155 0.19 3.21 -8.88
N ILE A 156 0.07 3.92 -9.98
CA ILE A 156 0.46 5.33 -10.09
C ILE A 156 -0.77 6.10 -10.53
N ILE A 157 -1.07 7.14 -9.77
CA ILE A 157 -2.04 8.15 -10.17
C ILE A 157 -1.25 9.17 -10.98
N LYS A 158 -1.55 9.24 -12.28
CA LYS A 158 -0.94 10.21 -13.19
C LYS A 158 -1.63 11.55 -13.03
N THR A 159 -0.85 12.62 -13.20
CA THR A 159 -1.36 14.01 -13.18
C THR A 159 -1.73 14.49 -14.56
#